data_AF-A0A9W6S1V7-F1
#
_entry.id   AF-A0A9W6S1V7-F1
#
_cell.length_a   1.000
_cell.length_b   1.000
_cell.length_c   1.000
_cell.angle_alpha   90.00
_cell.angle_beta   90.00
_cell.angle_gamma   90.00
#
_symmetry.space_group_name_H-M   'P 1'
#
loop_
_entity.id
_entity.type
_entity.pdbx_description
1 polymer ?
#
loop_
_entity_poly.entity_id
_entity_poly.type
_entity_poly.pdbx_seq_one_letter_code
_entity_poly.pdbx_strand_id
1 'polypeptide(L)'
;MDGKRAEAFSDGVFAVAITLLALELKVPGGEGPLAHRLLEIWPAYLAYVVSFLSIGIMWLNHHTLFNHIVRVDRLLLVLNLLLLMFVAAVPFLTEVVGDELGEHMRGGDATTIMVAYGLLMIAMSICFSAIWWYAGHRRGMLDARLETETVRRSIPRFGLGFVAYVVTTLIGFVSPLAALILFGLTALYYAFEHLPAARELDADAGPGAG
;
A
#
# COMPACT_ATOMS: atom_id res chain seq x y z
N MET A 1 1.49 -9.88 -23.87
CA MET A 1 1.83 -10.59 -22.62
C MET A 1 0.54 -10.87 -21.90
N ASP A 2 0.39 -12.05 -21.30
CA ASP A 2 -0.82 -12.42 -20.56
C ASP A 2 -0.91 -11.65 -19.25
N GLY A 3 -2.09 -11.08 -18.95
CA GLY A 3 -2.33 -10.34 -17.70
C GLY A 3 -2.03 -11.19 -16.47
N LYS A 4 -2.39 -12.47 -16.51
CA LYS A 4 -2.10 -13.45 -15.45
C LYS A 4 -0.61 -13.60 -15.15
N ARG A 5 0.28 -13.46 -16.14
CA ARG A 5 1.73 -13.53 -15.90
C ARG A 5 2.26 -12.28 -15.20
N ALA A 6 1.72 -11.11 -15.56
CA ALA A 6 2.09 -9.85 -14.91
C ALA A 6 1.59 -9.81 -13.46
N GLU A 7 0.38 -10.33 -13.23
CA GLU A 7 -0.19 -10.51 -11.90
C GLU A 7 0.66 -11.46 -11.05
N ALA A 8 0.94 -12.68 -11.54
CA ALA A 8 1.74 -13.66 -10.80
C ALA A 8 3.16 -13.16 -10.46
N PHE A 9 3.78 -12.36 -11.35
CA PHE A 9 5.04 -11.70 -11.04
C PHE A 9 4.88 -10.67 -9.91
N SER A 10 3.80 -9.88 -9.95
CA SER A 10 3.50 -8.89 -8.92
C SER A 10 3.26 -9.55 -7.57
N ASP A 11 2.46 -10.62 -7.51
CA ASP A 11 2.21 -11.43 -6.32
C ASP A 11 3.52 -11.94 -5.70
N GLY A 12 4.46 -12.40 -6.53
CA GLY A 12 5.78 -12.82 -6.08
C GLY A 12 6.55 -11.68 -5.39
N VAL A 13 6.54 -10.47 -5.96
CA VAL A 13 7.21 -9.31 -5.36
C VAL A 13 6.53 -8.87 -4.06
N PHE A 14 5.20 -8.82 -4.02
CA PHE A 14 4.44 -8.51 -2.81
C PHE A 14 4.72 -9.52 -1.69
N ALA A 15 4.71 -10.82 -2.00
CA ALA A 15 5.00 -11.87 -1.04
C ALA A 15 6.42 -11.74 -0.47
N VAL A 16 7.41 -11.52 -1.33
CA VAL A 16 8.80 -11.29 -0.88
C VAL A 16 8.87 -10.06 0.03
N ALA A 17 8.31 -8.92 -0.37
CA ALA A 17 8.33 -7.70 0.45
C ALA A 17 7.68 -7.90 1.83
N ILE A 18 6.53 -8.58 1.89
CA ILE A 18 5.85 -8.91 3.15
C ILE A 18 6.73 -9.83 4.03
N THR A 19 7.37 -10.83 3.45
CA THR A 19 8.24 -11.73 4.24
C THR A 19 9.51 -11.04 4.73
N LEU A 20 10.08 -10.13 3.95
CA LEU A 20 11.25 -9.34 4.36
C LEU A 20 10.95 -8.48 5.60
N LEU A 21 9.74 -7.90 5.70
CA LEU A 21 9.33 -7.15 6.89
C LEU A 21 9.49 -7.97 8.18
N ALA A 22 9.15 -9.26 8.14
CA ALA A 22 9.24 -10.12 9.32
C ALA A 22 10.70 -10.43 9.70
N LEU A 23 11.63 -10.37 8.74
CA LEU A 23 13.06 -10.56 8.99
C LEU A 23 13.69 -9.34 9.65
N GLU A 24 13.09 -8.15 9.50
CA GLU A 24 13.56 -6.92 10.15
C GLU A 24 13.18 -6.84 11.63
N LEU A 25 12.28 -7.71 12.11
CA LEU A 25 12.00 -7.86 13.54
C LEU A 25 13.12 -8.65 14.23
N LYS A 26 14.21 -7.94 14.53
CA LYS A 26 15.40 -8.50 15.16
C LYS A 26 15.23 -8.58 16.67
N VAL A 27 15.74 -9.65 17.27
CA VAL A 27 15.82 -9.77 18.74
C VAL A 27 16.88 -8.78 19.23
N PRO A 28 16.56 -7.90 20.19
CA PRO A 28 17.52 -6.91 20.66
C PRO A 28 18.70 -7.59 21.36
N GLY A 29 19.91 -7.08 21.10
CA GLY A 29 21.14 -7.44 21.82
C GLY A 29 21.26 -6.72 23.16
N GLY A 30 22.36 -6.92 23.89
CA GLY A 30 22.66 -6.16 25.12
C GLY A 30 22.40 -6.90 26.45
N GLU A 31 22.69 -6.18 27.54
CA GLU A 31 22.64 -6.70 28.91
C GLU A 31 21.25 -6.50 29.55
N GLY A 32 20.93 -7.29 30.57
CA GLY A 32 19.68 -7.20 31.32
C GLY A 32 18.57 -8.16 30.86
N PRO A 33 17.40 -8.14 31.54
CA PRO A 33 16.32 -9.09 31.30
C PRO A 33 15.76 -8.98 29.87
N LEU A 34 15.64 -10.12 29.19
CA LEU A 34 15.10 -10.18 27.82
C LEU A 34 13.74 -9.49 27.69
N ALA A 35 12.87 -9.64 28.69
CA ALA A 35 11.54 -9.03 28.69
C ALA A 35 11.59 -7.50 28.58
N HIS A 36 12.57 -6.84 29.23
CA HIS A 36 12.73 -5.40 29.16
C HIS A 36 13.16 -4.95 27.77
N ARG A 37 14.18 -5.62 27.22
CA ARG A 37 14.71 -5.31 25.88
C ARG A 37 13.66 -5.52 24.78
N LEU A 38 12.84 -6.57 24.89
CA LEU A 38 11.72 -6.79 23.97
C LEU A 38 10.64 -5.70 24.06
N LEU A 39 10.47 -5.04 25.20
CA LEU A 39 9.53 -3.91 25.35
C LEU A 39 10.12 -2.61 24.79
N GLU A 40 11.44 -2.43 24.78
CA GLU A 40 12.10 -1.24 24.26
C GLU A 40 11.96 -1.12 22.73
N ILE A 41 11.96 -2.24 22.01
CA ILE A 41 11.81 -2.27 20.54
C ILE A 41 10.34 -2.19 20.07
N TRP A 42 9.43 -1.70 20.91
CA TRP A 42 8.03 -1.52 20.52
C TRP A 42 7.80 -0.68 19.25
N PRO A 43 8.63 0.34 18.91
CA PRO A 43 8.44 1.10 17.68
C PRO A 43 8.69 0.25 16.44
N ALA A 44 9.61 -0.72 16.51
CA ALA A 44 9.85 -1.68 15.42
C ALA A 44 8.61 -2.56 15.18
N TYR A 45 7.91 -3.00 16.23
CA TYR A 45 6.64 -3.72 16.08
C TYR A 45 5.57 -2.86 15.42
N LEU A 46 5.47 -1.57 15.81
CA LEU A 46 4.51 -0.65 15.22
C LEU A 46 4.82 -0.39 13.74
N ALA A 47 6.08 -0.11 13.41
CA ALA A 47 6.54 0.08 12.04
C ALA A 47 6.23 -1.17 11.19
N TYR A 48 6.60 -2.34 11.69
CA TYR A 48 6.29 -3.62 11.06
C TYR A 48 4.79 -3.77 10.76
N VAL A 49 3.91 -3.56 11.74
CA VAL A 49 2.46 -3.72 11.56
C VAL A 49 1.93 -2.71 10.54
N VAL A 50 2.34 -1.45 10.63
CA VAL A 50 1.90 -0.40 9.69
C VAL A 50 2.34 -0.75 8.27
N SER A 51 3.59 -1.12 8.07
CA SER A 51 4.13 -1.46 6.75
C SER A 51 3.54 -2.75 6.20
N PHE A 52 3.31 -3.77 7.04
CA PHE A 52 2.63 -5.00 6.65
C PHE A 52 1.21 -4.70 6.15
N LEU A 53 0.46 -3.89 6.89
CA LEU A 53 -0.87 -3.45 6.48
C LEU A 53 -0.80 -2.66 5.17
N SER A 54 0.11 -1.68 5.04
CA SER A 54 0.28 -0.89 3.83
C SER A 54 0.56 -1.76 2.60
N ILE A 55 1.50 -2.71 2.67
CA ILE A 55 1.83 -3.60 1.54
C ILE A 55 0.66 -4.57 1.27
N GLY A 56 0.10 -5.20 2.30
CA GLY A 56 -0.98 -6.17 2.15
C GLY A 56 -2.25 -5.56 1.55
N ILE A 57 -2.61 -4.35 1.98
CA ILE A 57 -3.77 -3.64 1.45
C ILE A 57 -3.50 -3.11 0.04
N MET A 58 -2.27 -2.68 -0.24
CA MET A 58 -1.85 -2.37 -1.62
C MET A 58 -1.97 -3.60 -2.53
N TRP A 59 -1.55 -4.77 -2.06
CA TRP A 59 -1.69 -6.02 -2.78
C TRP A 59 -3.17 -6.38 -3.03
N LEU A 60 -4.04 -6.26 -2.03
CA LEU A 60 -5.49 -6.49 -2.19
C LEU A 60 -6.09 -5.58 -3.27
N ASN A 61 -5.74 -4.30 -3.24
CA ASN A 61 -6.19 -3.32 -4.24
C ASN A 61 -5.64 -3.62 -5.63
N HIS A 62 -4.36 -4.03 -5.72
CA HIS A 62 -3.70 -4.43 -6.96
C HIS A 62 -4.35 -5.67 -7.56
N HIS A 63 -4.54 -6.73 -6.77
CA HIS A 63 -5.20 -7.96 -7.19
C HIS A 63 -6.63 -7.69 -7.67
N THR A 64 -7.39 -6.87 -6.93
CA THR A 64 -8.73 -6.46 -7.35
C THR A 64 -8.72 -5.74 -8.70
N LEU A 65 -7.79 -4.80 -8.91
CA LEU A 65 -7.64 -4.13 -10.20
C LEU A 65 -7.26 -5.11 -11.32
N PHE A 66 -6.26 -5.97 -11.10
CA PHE A 66 -5.75 -6.89 -12.12
C PHE A 66 -6.76 -7.96 -12.53
N ASN A 67 -7.64 -8.39 -11.62
CA ASN A 67 -8.79 -9.25 -11.92
C ASN A 67 -9.73 -8.65 -12.97
N HIS A 68 -9.71 -7.33 -13.14
CA HIS A 68 -10.52 -6.61 -14.10
C HIS A 68 -9.79 -6.24 -15.39
N ILE A 69 -8.47 -6.44 -15.47
CA ILE A 69 -7.68 -6.10 -16.65
C ILE A 69 -7.79 -7.22 -17.70
N VAL A 70 -8.43 -6.92 -18.82
CA VAL A 70 -8.58 -7.86 -19.96
C VAL A 70 -7.42 -7.79 -20.94
N ARG A 71 -6.67 -6.67 -20.98
CA ARG A 71 -5.56 -6.47 -21.92
C ARG A 71 -4.39 -5.76 -21.26
N VAL A 72 -3.20 -6.34 -21.42
CA VAL A 72 -1.95 -5.75 -20.93
C VAL A 72 -1.08 -5.29 -22.09
N ASP A 73 -0.54 -4.09 -21.97
CA ASP A 73 0.48 -3.56 -22.87
C ASP A 73 1.72 -3.06 -22.14
N ARG A 74 2.68 -2.56 -22.91
CA ARG A 74 4.00 -2.18 -22.40
C ARG A 74 3.95 -1.04 -21.39
N LEU A 75 3.06 -0.06 -21.57
CA LEU A 75 3.00 1.08 -20.66
C LEU A 75 2.42 0.66 -19.30
N LEU A 76 1.36 -0.14 -19.30
CA LEU A 76 0.82 -0.71 -18.07
C LEU A 76 1.88 -1.53 -17.30
N LEU A 77 2.67 -2.34 -18.01
CA LEU A 77 3.76 -3.10 -17.40
C LEU A 77 4.84 -2.22 -16.78
N VAL A 78 5.21 -1.12 -17.44
CA VAL A 78 6.19 -0.16 -16.89
C VAL A 78 5.65 0.50 -15.63
N LEU A 79 4.39 0.96 -15.64
CA LEU A 79 3.75 1.54 -14.45
C LEU A 79 3.67 0.53 -13.31
N ASN A 80 3.36 -0.74 -13.62
CA ASN A 80 3.36 -1.82 -12.65
C ASN A 80 4.76 -2.07 -12.06
N LEU A 81 5.80 -2.12 -12.90
CA LEU A 81 7.18 -2.28 -12.42
C LEU A 81 7.63 -1.13 -11.51
N LEU A 82 7.22 0.11 -11.81
CA LEU A 82 7.50 1.26 -10.95
C LEU A 82 6.80 1.14 -9.58
N LEU A 83 5.54 0.71 -9.56
CA LEU A 83 4.85 0.41 -8.29
C LEU A 83 5.60 -0.66 -7.49
N LEU A 84 5.95 -1.77 -8.13
CA LEU A 84 6.63 -2.90 -7.50
C LEU A 84 8.02 -2.54 -6.97
N MET A 85 8.75 -1.65 -7.66
CA MET A 85 10.02 -1.10 -7.18
C MET A 85 9.86 -0.39 -5.84
N PHE A 86 8.82 0.43 -5.69
CA PHE A 86 8.57 1.13 -4.42
C PHE A 86 8.06 0.18 -3.33
N VAL A 87 7.20 -0.79 -3.67
CA VAL A 87 6.78 -1.86 -2.74
C VAL A 87 7.99 -2.61 -2.19
N ALA A 88 8.94 -2.98 -3.04
CA ALA A 88 10.16 -3.69 -2.63
C ALA A 88 11.09 -2.86 -1.75
N ALA A 89 10.96 -1.52 -1.74
CA ALA A 89 11.73 -0.61 -0.89
C ALA A 89 11.11 -0.39 0.50
N VAL A 90 9.85 -0.79 0.72
CA VAL A 90 9.15 -0.63 2.01
C VAL A 90 9.88 -1.33 3.15
N PRO A 91 10.35 -2.60 3.04
CA PRO A 91 11.03 -3.26 4.16
C PRO A 91 12.24 -2.50 4.68
N PHE A 92 13.08 -2.00 3.76
CA PHE A 92 14.25 -1.18 4.11
C PHE A 92 13.86 0.07 4.93
N LEU A 93 12.88 0.85 4.47
CA LEU A 93 12.47 2.03 5.26
C LEU A 93 11.77 1.66 6.56
N THR A 94 11.15 0.49 6.64
CA THR A 94 10.50 0.00 7.87
C THR A 94 11.54 -0.30 8.94
N GLU A 95 12.64 -0.95 8.56
CA GLU A 95 13.80 -1.21 9.43
C GLU A 95 14.35 0.10 9.99
N VAL A 96 14.64 1.07 9.12
CA VAL A 96 15.17 2.39 9.52
C VAL A 96 14.22 3.12 10.47
N VAL A 97 12.91 3.04 10.25
CA VAL A 97 11.90 3.61 11.16
C VAL A 97 11.91 2.90 12.52
N GLY A 98 12.05 1.57 12.53
CA GLY A 98 12.03 0.75 13.74
C GLY A 98 13.22 1.03 14.66
N ASP A 99 14.43 1.13 14.09
CA ASP A 99 15.67 1.38 14.83
C ASP A 99 15.68 2.81 15.43
N GLU A 100 15.28 3.80 14.64
CA GLU A 100 15.49 5.21 14.97
C GLU A 100 14.35 5.81 15.81
N LEU A 101 13.11 5.28 15.72
CA LEU A 101 12.01 5.72 16.59
C LEU A 101 12.18 5.25 18.05
N GLY A 102 12.95 4.19 18.30
CA GLY A 102 13.26 3.73 19.66
C GLY A 102 14.28 4.61 20.38
N GLU A 103 15.39 4.89 19.70
CA GLU A 103 16.52 5.61 20.29
C GLU A 103 16.36 7.15 20.23
N HIS A 104 15.72 7.69 19.20
CA HIS A 104 15.75 9.12 18.88
C HIS A 104 14.37 9.79 18.83
N MET A 105 13.43 9.45 19.73
CA MET A 105 12.08 10.04 19.81
C MET A 105 11.99 11.59 19.84
N ARG A 106 13.12 12.31 19.88
CA ARG A 106 13.19 13.78 19.93
C ARG A 106 14.25 14.43 19.02
N GLY A 107 14.79 13.72 18.02
CA GLY A 107 15.84 14.23 17.12
C GLY A 107 15.37 14.62 15.70
N GLY A 108 16.18 15.41 14.99
CA GLY A 108 15.92 15.79 13.58
C GLY A 108 15.96 14.61 12.59
N ASP A 109 16.60 13.52 12.97
CA ASP A 109 16.75 12.32 12.14
C ASP A 109 15.42 11.55 12.01
N ALA A 110 14.63 11.47 13.09
CA ALA A 110 13.30 10.85 13.09
C ALA A 110 12.34 11.53 12.10
N THR A 111 12.40 12.87 12.00
CA THR A 111 11.64 13.62 11.00
C THR A 111 12.09 13.28 9.58
N THR A 112 13.40 13.23 9.33
CA THR A 112 13.95 12.92 8.01
C THR A 112 13.51 11.53 7.53
N ILE A 113 13.59 10.55 8.42
CA ILE A 113 13.17 9.17 8.15
C ILE A 113 11.66 9.11 7.87
N MET A 114 10.85 9.81 8.67
CA MET A 114 9.40 9.82 8.47
C MET A 114 8.99 10.51 7.17
N VAL A 115 9.70 11.57 6.78
CA VAL A 115 9.50 12.20 5.47
C VAL A 115 9.89 11.24 4.35
N ALA A 116 11.02 10.53 4.45
CA ALA A 116 11.42 9.54 3.46
C ALA A 116 10.38 8.42 3.31
N TYR A 117 9.87 7.90 4.43
CA TYR A 117 8.80 6.90 4.45
C TYR A 117 7.51 7.44 3.84
N GLY A 118 7.13 8.69 4.15
CA GLY A 118 5.98 9.35 3.56
C GLY A 118 6.11 9.56 2.05
N LEU A 119 7.28 9.97 1.57
CA LEU A 119 7.58 10.09 0.14
C LEU A 119 7.47 8.74 -0.57
N LEU A 120 7.89 7.65 0.06
CA LEU A 120 7.71 6.30 -0.47
C LEU A 120 6.22 5.96 -0.63
N MET A 121 5.41 6.23 0.40
CA MET A 121 3.95 6.01 0.35
C MET A 121 3.27 6.87 -0.72
N ILE A 122 3.69 8.13 -0.86
CA ILE A 122 3.21 9.03 -1.92
C ILE A 122 3.59 8.49 -3.30
N ALA A 123 4.82 8.02 -3.49
CA ALA A 123 5.27 7.45 -4.76
C ALA A 123 4.47 6.21 -5.16
N MET A 124 4.21 5.31 -4.20
CA MET A 124 3.32 4.17 -4.38
C MET A 124 1.90 4.60 -4.75
N SER A 125 1.35 5.60 -4.06
CA SER A 125 0.02 6.15 -4.35
C SER A 125 -0.09 6.76 -5.74
N ILE A 126 0.92 7.51 -6.18
CA ILE A 126 1.00 8.09 -7.53
C ILE A 126 1.05 6.97 -8.57
N CYS A 127 1.91 5.97 -8.38
CA CYS A 127 2.04 4.85 -9.31
C CYS A 127 0.73 4.06 -9.44
N PHE A 128 0.10 3.74 -8.31
CA PHE A 128 -1.19 3.04 -8.31
C PHE A 128 -2.29 3.87 -8.99
N SER A 129 -2.36 5.17 -8.67
CA SER A 129 -3.29 6.10 -9.31
C SER A 129 -3.06 6.21 -10.82
N ALA A 130 -1.81 6.19 -11.27
CA ALA A 130 -1.45 6.23 -12.69
C ALA A 130 -1.87 4.95 -13.41
N ILE A 131 -1.67 3.77 -12.81
CA ILE A 131 -2.15 2.49 -13.35
C ILE A 131 -3.68 2.52 -13.49
N TRP A 132 -4.39 2.92 -12.43
CA TRP A 132 -5.84 3.00 -12.42
C TRP A 132 -6.36 3.97 -13.48
N TRP A 133 -5.80 5.18 -13.52
CA TRP A 133 -6.16 6.20 -14.50
C TRP A 133 -5.91 5.72 -15.92
N TYR A 134 -4.76 5.10 -16.19
CA TYR A 134 -4.40 4.59 -17.51
C TYR A 134 -5.34 3.48 -17.97
N ALA A 135 -5.58 2.48 -17.12
CA ALA A 135 -6.47 1.37 -17.42
C ALA A 135 -7.92 1.85 -17.63
N GLY A 136 -8.37 2.83 -16.84
CA GLY A 136 -9.72 3.39 -16.93
C GLY A 136 -9.97 4.28 -18.15
N HIS A 137 -8.95 4.99 -18.66
CA HIS A 137 -9.11 5.87 -19.83
C HIS A 137 -8.89 5.15 -21.16
N ARG A 138 -8.23 3.99 -21.17
CA ARG A 138 -7.96 3.26 -22.39
C ARG A 138 -9.04 2.21 -22.66
N ARG A 139 -9.83 2.43 -23.72
CA ARG A 139 -10.91 1.51 -24.15
C ARG A 139 -10.39 0.08 -24.35
N GLY A 140 -11.16 -0.88 -23.84
CA GLY A 140 -10.86 -2.31 -23.97
C GLY A 140 -9.69 -2.82 -23.12
N MET A 141 -9.29 -2.08 -22.08
CA MET A 141 -8.36 -2.58 -21.05
C MET A 141 -9.05 -3.21 -19.84
N LEU A 142 -10.23 -2.73 -19.50
CA LEU A 142 -11.03 -3.27 -18.39
C LEU A 142 -12.20 -4.09 -18.94
N ASP A 143 -12.69 -5.05 -18.15
CA ASP A 143 -13.93 -5.78 -18.44
C ASP A 143 -15.12 -4.79 -18.59
N ALA A 144 -16.00 -5.07 -19.55
CA ALA A 144 -17.22 -4.31 -19.82
C ALA A 144 -18.14 -4.18 -18.59
N ARG A 145 -18.05 -5.12 -17.62
CA ARG A 145 -18.77 -5.02 -16.33
C ARG A 145 -18.38 -3.81 -15.49
N LEU A 146 -17.22 -3.19 -15.75
CA LEU A 146 -16.75 -1.98 -15.07
C LEU A 146 -16.84 -0.71 -15.92
N GLU A 147 -17.30 -0.81 -17.18
CA GLU A 147 -16.88 0.11 -18.25
C GLU A 147 -17.30 1.59 -18.09
N THR A 148 -18.12 2.01 -17.12
CA THR A 148 -18.40 3.46 -17.03
C THR A 148 -18.72 4.05 -15.66
N GLU A 149 -19.59 3.47 -14.82
CA GLU A 149 -19.97 4.12 -13.55
C GLU A 149 -19.00 3.84 -12.41
N THR A 150 -18.56 2.59 -12.24
CA THR A 150 -17.70 2.19 -11.11
C THR A 150 -16.29 2.76 -11.22
N VAL A 151 -15.73 2.79 -12.44
CA VAL A 151 -14.40 3.39 -12.70
C VAL A 151 -14.41 4.90 -12.45
N ARG A 152 -15.44 5.62 -12.91
CA ARG A 152 -15.57 7.08 -12.67
C ARG A 152 -15.75 7.43 -11.19
N ARG A 153 -16.54 6.66 -10.44
CA ARG A 153 -16.73 6.88 -9.00
C ARG A 153 -15.49 6.56 -8.16
N SER A 154 -14.57 5.76 -8.68
CA SER A 154 -13.35 5.35 -7.96
C SER A 154 -12.17 6.32 -8.14
N ILE A 155 -12.15 7.11 -9.22
CA ILE A 155 -11.12 8.12 -9.49
C ILE A 155 -10.95 9.16 -8.35
N PRO A 156 -12.00 9.79 -7.81
CA PRO A 156 -11.82 10.76 -6.72
C PRO A 156 -11.28 10.11 -5.42
N ARG A 157 -11.51 8.82 -5.21
CA ARG A 157 -11.08 8.08 -4.01
C ARG A 157 -9.57 7.84 -4.00
N PHE A 158 -8.96 7.51 -5.13
CA PHE A 158 -7.49 7.39 -5.21
C PHE A 158 -6.79 8.75 -5.09
N GLY A 159 -7.42 9.83 -5.55
CA GLY A 159 -6.97 11.20 -5.29
C GLY A 159 -6.98 11.56 -3.80
N LEU A 160 -7.96 11.07 -3.04
CA LEU A 160 -8.00 11.22 -1.58
C LEU A 160 -6.79 10.53 -0.92
N GLY A 161 -6.32 9.42 -1.46
CA GLY A 161 -5.18 8.66 -0.92
C GLY A 161 -3.88 9.44 -1.03
N PHE A 162 -3.65 10.06 -2.18
CA PHE A 162 -2.53 10.98 -2.37
C PHE A 162 -2.57 12.13 -1.35
N VAL A 163 -3.72 12.79 -1.20
CA VAL A 163 -3.87 13.90 -0.25
C VAL A 163 -3.65 13.42 1.19
N ALA A 164 -4.21 12.27 1.58
CA ALA A 164 -4.03 11.69 2.90
C ALA A 164 -2.55 11.40 3.20
N TYR A 165 -1.82 10.82 2.24
CA TYR A 165 -0.38 10.57 2.40
C TYR A 165 0.45 11.85 2.45
N VAL A 166 0.11 12.88 1.66
CA VAL A 166 0.76 14.20 1.73
C VAL A 166 0.55 14.84 3.10
N VAL A 167 -0.71 14.90 3.58
CA VAL A 167 -1.04 15.47 4.88
C VAL A 167 -0.32 14.72 6.01
N THR A 168 -0.34 13.38 5.96
CA THR A 168 0.35 12.54 6.96
C THR A 168 1.86 12.77 6.95
N THR A 169 2.47 12.92 5.77
CA THR A 169 3.90 13.24 5.63
C THR A 169 4.20 14.61 6.25
N LEU A 170 3.35 15.61 6.05
CA LEU A 170 3.49 16.94 6.66
C LEU A 170 3.38 16.89 8.19
N ILE A 171 2.51 16.02 8.73
CA ILE A 171 2.41 15.78 10.17
C ILE A 171 3.71 15.18 10.72
N GLY A 172 4.47 14.44 9.91
CA GLY A 172 5.78 13.88 10.28
C GLY A 172 6.81 14.93 10.71
N PHE A 173 6.69 16.18 10.24
CA PHE A 173 7.52 17.29 10.69
C PHE A 173 7.25 17.73 12.13
N VAL A 174 6.04 17.45 12.64
CA VAL A 174 5.61 17.81 13.99
C VAL A 174 5.71 16.61 14.93
N SER A 175 5.28 15.44 14.47
CA SER A 175 5.30 14.20 15.24
C SER A 175 5.47 12.99 14.33
N PRO A 176 6.69 12.41 14.26
CA PRO A 176 6.94 11.18 13.51
C PRO A 176 6.03 10.02 13.95
N LEU A 177 5.81 9.85 15.25
CA LEU A 177 4.93 8.81 15.77
C LEU A 177 3.47 9.00 15.32
N ALA A 178 2.95 10.23 15.37
CA ALA A 178 1.59 10.50 14.92
C ALA A 178 1.45 10.23 13.41
N ALA A 179 2.45 10.59 12.61
CA ALA A 179 2.47 10.30 11.19
C ALA A 179 2.48 8.79 10.92
N LEU A 180 3.31 8.01 11.64
CA LEU A 180 3.35 6.56 11.51
C LEU A 180 1.98 5.91 11.80
N ILE A 181 1.32 6.33 12.89
CA ILE A 181 -0.03 5.85 13.24
C ILE A 181 -1.03 6.22 12.14
N LEU A 182 -0.99 7.46 11.64
CA LEU A 182 -1.88 7.94 10.59
C LEU A 182 -1.64 7.22 9.25
N PHE A 183 -0.42 6.80 8.93
CA PHE A 183 -0.16 5.93 7.78
C PHE A 183 -0.87 4.58 7.94
N GLY A 184 -0.80 3.97 9.14
CA GLY A 184 -1.53 2.74 9.45
C GLY A 184 -3.05 2.89 9.33
N LEU A 185 -3.60 3.99 9.87
CA LEU A 185 -5.03 4.30 9.76
C LEU A 185 -5.47 4.56 8.31
N THR A 186 -4.63 5.24 7.53
CA THR A 186 -4.86 5.46 6.10
C THR A 186 -4.90 4.14 5.36
N ALA A 187 -3.96 3.23 5.64
CA ALA A 187 -3.98 1.88 5.07
C ALA A 187 -5.30 1.17 5.42
N LEU A 188 -5.67 1.11 6.71
CA LEU A 188 -6.91 0.48 7.16
C LEU A 188 -8.17 1.07 6.51
N TYR A 189 -8.22 2.39 6.34
CA TYR A 189 -9.31 3.05 5.63
C TYR A 189 -9.48 2.47 4.20
N TYR A 190 -8.38 2.30 3.47
CA TYR A 190 -8.38 1.65 2.16
C TYR A 190 -8.62 0.15 2.19
N ALA A 191 -8.50 -0.53 3.33
CA ALA A 191 -8.85 -1.94 3.44
C ALA A 191 -10.36 -2.16 3.36
N PHE A 192 -11.16 -1.29 3.97
CA PHE A 192 -12.61 -1.48 4.08
C PHE A 192 -13.40 -0.78 2.97
N GLU A 193 -12.79 0.17 2.26
CA GLU A 193 -13.38 0.81 1.08
C GLU A 193 -13.26 -0.09 -0.16
N HIS A 194 -13.91 -1.26 -0.14
CA HIS A 194 -13.98 -2.12 -1.31
C HIS A 194 -14.77 -1.42 -2.44
N LEU A 195 -14.24 -1.50 -3.67
CA LEU A 195 -15.05 -1.38 -4.88
C LEU A 195 -16.34 -2.19 -4.69
N PRO A 196 -17.53 -1.68 -5.09
CA PRO A 196 -18.78 -2.39 -4.88
C PRO A 196 -18.63 -3.81 -5.39
N ALA A 197 -18.68 -4.76 -4.45
CA ALA A 197 -18.55 -6.16 -4.78
C ALA A 197 -19.59 -6.47 -5.85
N ALA A 198 -19.20 -7.24 -6.87
CA ALA A 198 -20.06 -7.67 -7.98
C ALA A 198 -21.40 -8.30 -7.54
N ARG A 199 -21.58 -8.55 -6.24
CA ARG A 199 -22.78 -9.01 -5.57
C ARG A 199 -23.99 -8.07 -5.67
N GLU A 200 -23.81 -6.77 -5.93
CA GLU A 200 -24.94 -5.86 -6.18
C GLU A 200 -25.52 -6.01 -7.60
N LEU A 201 -24.71 -6.43 -8.59
CA LEU A 201 -25.16 -6.58 -9.98
C LEU A 201 -25.95 -7.88 -10.22
N ASP A 202 -25.71 -8.91 -9.41
CA ASP A 202 -26.49 -10.15 -9.45
C ASP A 202 -27.84 -10.03 -8.71
N ALA A 203 -27.98 -9.04 -7.81
CA ALA A 203 -29.22 -8.79 -7.07
C ALA A 203 -30.27 -8.03 -7.90
N ASP A 204 -29.83 -7.20 -8.86
CA ASP A 204 -30.70 -6.49 -9.80
C ASP A 204 -31.12 -7.36 -11.01
N ALA A 205 -30.47 -8.50 -11.22
CA ALA A 205 -30.90 -9.52 -12.17
C ALA A 205 -32.02 -10.38 -11.56
N GLY A 206 -33.18 -9.77 -11.33
CA GLY A 206 -34.34 -10.43 -10.73
C GLY A 206 -34.79 -11.70 -11.47
N PRO A 207 -35.40 -12.67 -10.77
CA PRO A 207 -35.93 -13.89 -11.39
C PRO A 207 -37.22 -13.56 -12.15
N GLY A 208 -37.11 -13.15 -13.41
CA GLY A 208 -38.25 -12.64 -14.18
C GLY A 208 -38.20 -12.87 -15.69
N ALA A 209 -37.38 -13.82 -16.17
CA ALA A 209 -37.41 -14.26 -17.57
C ALA A 209 -37.66 -15.78 -17.62
N GLY A 210 -38.93 -16.15 -17.46
CA GLY A 210 -39.46 -17.50 -17.65
C GLY A 210 -40.92 -17.41 -18.03
#